data_AF-A0A1A9BP53-F1
#
_entry.id   AF-A0A1A9BP53-F1
#
_cell.length_a   1.000
_cell.length_b   1.000
_cell.length_c   1.000
_cell.angle_alpha   90.00
_cell.angle_beta   90.00
_cell.angle_gamma   90.00
#
_symmetry.space_group_name_H-M   'P 1'
#
loop_
_entity.id
_entity.type
_entity.pdbx_description
1 polymer ?
#
loop_
_entity_poly.entity_id
_entity_poly.type
_entity_poly.pdbx_seq_one_letter_code
_entity_poly.pdbx_strand_id
1 'polypeptide(L)' 'MLTWQTERLQELAVEENGYVVTVRPELVVEIAYDGLQKSSRYPAGVTLRFARVVRYREDKRPEEADTVETLLSAHPGVKP' A
#
# COMPACT_ATOMS: atom_id res chain seq x y z
N MET A 1 14.91 1.37 12.92
CA MET A 1 13.72 1.41 12.03
C MET A 1 13.33 0.03 11.56
N LEU A 2 14.21 -0.73 10.89
CA LEU A 2 13.87 -2.06 10.36
C LEU A 2 13.44 -3.07 11.45
N THR A 3 14.11 -3.09 12.60
CA THR A 3 13.74 -4.00 13.72
C THR A 3 12.29 -3.81 14.16
N TRP A 4 11.91 -2.57 14.50
CA TRP A 4 10.53 -2.23 14.85
C TRP A 4 9.55 -2.60 13.74
N GLN A 5 9.89 -2.33 12.48
CA GLN A 5 9.00 -2.63 11.36
C GLN A 5 8.77 -4.13 11.21
N THR A 6 9.82 -4.94 11.35
CA THR A 6 9.73 -6.39 11.32
C THR A 6 8.86 -6.90 12.47
N GLU A 7 9.15 -6.47 13.71
CA GLU A 7 8.37 -6.84 14.89
C GLU A 7 6.89 -6.48 14.70
N ARG A 8 6.62 -5.24 14.29
CA ARG A 8 5.25 -4.75 14.11
C ARG A 8 4.48 -5.50 13.03
N LEU A 9 5.11 -5.81 11.90
CA LEU A 9 4.46 -6.58 10.83
C LEU A 9 4.19 -8.03 11.26
N GLN A 10 5.08 -8.62 12.07
CA GLN A 10 4.88 -9.96 12.62
C GLN A 10 3.72 -10.02 13.63
N GLU A 11 3.55 -9.00 14.47
CA GLU A 11 2.37 -8.89 15.37
C GLU A 11 1.04 -8.81 14.61
N LEU A 12 1.07 -8.23 13.41
CA LEU A 12 -0.10 -8.09 12.55
C LEU A 12 -0.30 -9.28 11.61
N ALA A 13 0.61 -10.25 11.58
CA ALA A 13 0.55 -11.37 10.64
C ALA A 13 -0.74 -12.19 10.80
N VAL A 14 -1.31 -12.60 9.67
CA VAL A 14 -2.45 -13.53 9.58
C VAL A 14 -2.11 -14.77 8.76
N GLU A 15 -1.11 -14.68 7.87
CA GLU A 15 -0.62 -15.79 7.07
C GLU A 15 0.85 -15.52 6.70
N GLU A 16 1.67 -16.58 6.69
CA GLU A 16 3.04 -16.56 6.21
C GLU A 16 3.23 -17.58 5.09
N ASN A 17 3.80 -17.14 3.97
CA ASN A 17 4.06 -17.98 2.80
C ASN A 17 5.44 -17.66 2.20
N GLY A 18 6.44 -18.42 2.61
CA GLY A 18 7.82 -18.25 2.17
C GLY A 18 8.36 -16.86 2.53
N TYR A 19 8.44 -15.97 1.52
CA TYR A 19 8.92 -14.60 1.69
C TYR A 19 7.79 -13.55 1.78
N VAL A 20 6.54 -13.99 1.86
CA VAL A 20 5.36 -13.13 1.94
C VAL A 20 4.71 -13.29 3.32
N VAL A 21 4.46 -12.16 3.98
CA VAL A 21 3.66 -12.10 5.21
C VAL A 21 2.41 -11.28 4.90
N THR A 22 1.25 -11.91 4.99
CA THR A 22 -0.04 -11.23 4.93
C THR A 22 -0.36 -10.71 6.32
N VAL A 23 -0.73 -9.43 6.44
CA VAL A 23 -1.00 -8.77 7.72
C VAL A 23 -2.43 -8.25 7.79
N ARG A 24 -2.95 -8.06 9.00
CA ARG A 24 -4.18 -7.29 9.23
C ARG A 24 -3.98 -5.86 8.70
N PRO A 25 -4.97 -5.28 7.99
CA PRO A 25 -4.84 -3.98 7.34
C PRO A 25 -4.99 -2.83 8.35
N GLU A 26 -4.12 -2.78 9.36
CA GLU A 26 -4.15 -1.79 10.43
C GLU A 26 -3.12 -0.67 10.23
N LEU A 27 -2.05 -0.94 9.47
CA LEU A 27 -0.92 -0.02 9.31
C LEU A 27 -1.10 0.87 8.08
N VAL A 28 -1.21 2.18 8.30
CA VAL A 28 -1.30 3.17 7.22
C VAL A 28 0.07 3.79 6.95
N VAL A 29 0.45 3.86 5.67
CA VAL A 29 1.72 4.44 5.22
C VAL A 29 1.48 5.50 4.16
N GLU A 30 2.28 6.55 4.20
CA GLU A 30 2.36 7.55 3.14
C GLU A 30 3.33 7.06 2.06
N ILE A 31 2.85 6.97 0.82
CA ILE A 31 3.62 6.49 -0.32
C ILE A 31 3.84 7.63 -1.31
N ALA A 32 5.10 7.93 -1.60
CA ALA A 32 5.50 8.74 -2.74
C ALA A 32 5.66 7.84 -3.97
N TYR A 33 5.23 8.30 -5.14
CA TYR A 33 5.35 7.56 -6.40
C TYR A 33 5.49 8.54 -7.57
N ASP A 34 6.08 8.05 -8.67
CA ASP A 34 6.39 8.88 -9.84
C ASP A 34 5.28 8.79 -10.90
N GLY A 35 4.43 7.76 -10.84
CA GLY A 35 3.26 7.65 -11.70
C GLY A 35 2.41 6.40 -11.43
N LEU A 36 1.29 6.33 -12.14
CA LEU A 36 0.37 5.19 -12.14
C LEU A 36 0.45 4.46 -13.48
N GLN A 37 0.28 3.13 -13.50
CA GLN A 37 0.23 2.35 -14.72
C GLN A 37 -0.86 1.28 -14.65
N LYS A 38 -1.50 0.97 -15.79
CA LYS A 38 -2.35 -0.21 -15.96
C LYS A 38 -1.59 -1.52 -15.68
N SER A 39 -2.22 -2.44 -14.95
CA SER A 39 -1.69 -3.76 -14.64
C SER A 39 -2.81 -4.78 -14.46
N SER A 40 -2.76 -5.91 -15.17
CA SER A 40 -3.67 -7.04 -14.98
C SER A 40 -3.34 -7.91 -13.75
N ARG A 41 -2.20 -7.64 -13.08
CA ARG A 41 -1.73 -8.43 -11.94
C ARG A 41 -2.54 -8.15 -10.67
N TYR A 42 -3.05 -6.93 -10.52
CA TYR A 42 -3.73 -6.49 -9.32
C TYR A 42 -5.22 -6.30 -9.59
N PRO A 43 -6.11 -6.64 -8.64
CA PRO A 43 -7.56 -6.50 -8.83
C PRO A 43 -8.00 -5.07 -9.20
N ALA A 44 -7.29 -4.05 -8.71
CA ALA A 44 -7.54 -2.64 -9.04
C ALA A 44 -7.22 -2.27 -10.50
N GLY A 45 -6.61 -3.17 -11.27
CA GLY A 45 -6.21 -2.95 -12.67
C GLY A 45 -5.06 -1.96 -12.86
N VAL A 46 -4.42 -1.51 -11.78
CA VAL A 46 -3.32 -0.54 -11.80
C VAL A 46 -2.20 -0.87 -10.80
N THR A 47 -1.03 -0.26 -10.99
CA THR A 47 0.14 -0.30 -10.11
C THR A 47 0.81 1.06 -10.02
N LEU A 48 1.38 1.36 -8.86
CA LEU A 48 2.24 2.53 -8.65
C LEU A 48 3.64 2.27 -9.23
N ARG A 49 4.23 3.28 -9.87
CA ARG A 49 5.62 3.27 -10.39
C ARG A 49 6.54 3.97 -9.42
N PHE A 50 7.68 3.32 -9.13
CA PHE A 50 8.70 3.82 -8.20
C PHE A 50 8.12 4.23 -6.82
N ALA A 51 7.19 3.42 -6.32
CA ALA A 51 6.55 3.60 -5.01
C ALA A 51 7.57 3.49 -3.87
N ARG A 52 7.55 4.45 -2.96
CA ARG A 52 8.48 4.60 -1.84
C ARG A 52 7.71 4.96 -0.58
N VAL A 53 7.98 4.25 0.52
CA VAL A 53 7.44 4.61 1.84
C VAL A 53 8.11 5.89 2.32
N VAL A 54 7.31 6.91 2.59
CA VAL A 54 7.77 8.19 3.16
C VAL A 54 7.78 8.10 4.68
N ARG A 55 6.63 7.70 5.26
CA ARG A 55 6.44 7.58 6.71
C ARG A 55 5.21 6.74 7.05
N TYR A 56 5.15 6.30 8.31
CA TYR A 56 3.94 5.73 8.90
C TYR A 56 2.98 6.85 9.34
N ARG A 57 1.69 6.62 9.15
CA ARG A 57 0.61 7.57 9.46
C ARG A 57 -0.17 7.09 10.66
N GLU A 58 0.44 7.17 11.84
CA GLU A 58 -0.21 6.83 13.12
C GLU A 58 -1.38 7.77 13.44
N ASP A 59 -1.45 8.92 12.76
CA ASP A 59 -2.55 9.88 12.82
C ASP A 59 -3.77 9.48 11.97
N LYS A 60 -3.68 8.43 11.14
CA LYS A 60 -4.76 7.96 10.28
C LYS A 60 -5.16 6.52 10.62
N ARG A 61 -6.47 6.26 10.58
CA ARG A 61 -7.03 4.91 10.61
C ARG A 61 -7.05 4.29 9.21
N PRO A 62 -7.13 2.95 9.09
CA PRO A 62 -7.19 2.26 7.80
C PRO A 62 -8.28 2.75 6.87
N GLU A 63 -9.45 3.09 7.41
CA GLU A 63 -10.58 3.65 6.67
C GLU A 63 -10.33 5.06 6.10
N GLU A 64 -9.27 5.74 6.53
CA GLU A 64 -8.87 7.09 6.08
C GLU A 64 -7.73 7.05 5.04
N ALA A 65 -7.32 5.84 4.63
CA ALA A 65 -6.41 5.65 3.51
C ALA A 65 -7.07 6.05 2.19
N ASP A 66 -6.26 6.54 1.24
CA ASP A 66 -6.75 6.91 -0.09
C ASP A 66 -7.36 5.70 -0.81
N THR A 67 -8.48 5.91 -1.50
CA THR A 67 -9.16 4.84 -2.24
C THR A 67 -8.64 4.70 -3.66
N VAL A 68 -8.89 3.56 -4.29
CA VAL A 68 -8.54 3.32 -5.70
C VAL A 68 -9.22 4.35 -6.61
N GLU A 69 -10.46 4.70 -6.33
CA GLU A 69 -11.24 5.69 -7.08
C GLU A 69 -10.59 7.08 -6.99
N THR A 70 -10.10 7.45 -5.80
CA THR A 70 -9.39 8.72 -5.58
C THR A 70 -8.10 8.76 -6.40
N LEU A 71 -7.32 7.67 -6.40
CA LEU A 71 -6.09 7.55 -7.19
C LEU A 71 -6.34 7.62 -8.70
N LEU A 72 -7.36 6.94 -9.21
CA LEU A 72 -7.74 6.95 -10.63
C LEU A 72 -8.24 8.33 -11.07
N SER A 73 -9.01 9.00 -10.21
CA SER A 73 -9.49 10.36 -10.49
C SER A 73 -8.34 11.37 -10.61
N ALA A 74 -7.27 11.19 -9.81
CA ALA A 74 -6.06 11.99 -9.92
C ALA A 74 -5.20 11.64 -11.17
N HIS A 75 -5.43 10.47 -11.80
CA HIS A 75 -4.66 9.97 -12.95
C HIS A 75 -5.58 9.59 -14.13
N PRO A 76 -6.31 10.56 -14.72
CA PRO A 76 -7.35 10.28 -15.72
C PRO A 76 -6.83 9.61 -17.01
N GLY A 77 -5.51 9.71 -17.28
CA GLY A 77 -4.87 9.05 -18.42
C GLY A 77 -4.61 7.55 -18.24
N VAL A 78 -4.78 7.02 -17.02
CA VAL A 78 -4.53 5.61 -16.70
C VAL A 78 -5.86 4.93 -16.47
N LYS A 79 -6.33 4.16 -17.45
CA LYS A 79 -7.54 3.35 -17.34
C LYS A 79 -7.18 1.92 -16.92
N PRO A 80 -7.86 1.33 -15.93
CA PRO A 80 -7.69 -0.08 -15.55
C PRO A 80 -7.86 -1.05 -16.73
#